data_AF-A0A3B0SEP0-F1
#
_entry.id   AF-A0A3B0SEP0-F1
#
_cell.length_a   1.000
_cell.length_b   1.000
_cell.length_c   1.000
_cell.angle_alpha   90.00
_cell.angle_beta   90.00
_cell.angle_gamma   90.00
#
_symmetry.space_group_name_H-M   'P 1'
#
loop_
_entity.id
_entity.type
_entity.pdbx_description
1 polymer ?
#
loop_
_entity_poly.entity_id
_entity_poly.type
_entity_poly.pdbx_seq_one_letter_code
_entity_poly.pdbx_strand_id
1 'polypeptide(L)'
;MTAISSTPQWKTLEADAAGLARTSMRELFEGDADRFARYSIDAAGLFLDYSKNKLTDEVVEHLLALAVTADAEGRRKAMFAGEAINTTENRAVLHVALRAGATDAYSIAGEDVSVAVRAELNKMKGFCKRIHQGAFKGYSGKALDTVVNIGIGGSDLGPQMTTAALQPFWIDGRRTFFVSNVDGQHLADALDACDPERTLF
;
A
#
# COMPACT_ATOMS: atom_id res chain seq x y z
N MET A 1 -13.36 -8.04 24.96
CA MET A 1 -12.94 -9.05 23.96
C MET A 1 -11.85 -9.90 24.57
N THR A 2 -11.97 -11.21 24.46
CA THR A 2 -10.91 -12.16 24.84
C THR A 2 -9.72 -11.97 23.89
N ALA A 3 -8.49 -11.94 24.41
CA ALA A 3 -7.31 -11.79 23.57
C ALA A 3 -7.17 -13.01 22.63
N ILE A 4 -6.87 -12.79 21.35
CA ILE A 4 -6.74 -13.88 20.36
C ILE A 4 -5.73 -14.95 20.81
N SER A 5 -4.68 -14.53 21.53
CA SER A 5 -3.63 -15.38 22.09
C SER A 5 -4.09 -16.31 23.23
N SER A 6 -5.30 -16.12 23.74
CA SER A 6 -5.91 -16.99 24.76
C SER A 6 -6.94 -17.96 24.19
N THR A 7 -7.13 -17.98 22.86
CA THR A 7 -8.07 -18.89 22.20
C THR A 7 -7.47 -20.30 22.05
N PRO A 8 -8.30 -21.36 22.01
CA PRO A 8 -7.83 -22.71 21.72
C PRO A 8 -7.06 -22.82 20.39
N GLN A 9 -7.50 -22.11 19.35
CA GLN A 9 -6.87 -22.07 18.03
C GLN A 9 -5.44 -21.54 18.10
N TRP A 10 -5.20 -20.54 18.95
CA TRP A 10 -3.84 -20.05 19.20
C TRP A 10 -2.97 -21.10 19.90
N LYS A 11 -3.53 -21.83 20.88
CA LYS A 11 -2.83 -22.94 21.56
C LYS A 11 -2.52 -24.11 20.63
N THR A 12 -3.40 -24.40 19.68
CA THR A 12 -3.11 -25.38 18.62
C THR A 12 -1.90 -24.95 17.79
N LEU A 13 -1.84 -23.69 17.34
CA LEU A 13 -0.70 -23.18 16.58
C LEU A 13 0.61 -23.14 17.38
N GLU A 14 0.55 -22.89 18.69
CA GLU A 14 1.73 -23.03 19.57
C GLU A 14 2.25 -24.49 19.58
N ALA A 15 1.35 -25.47 19.57
CA ALA A 15 1.72 -26.88 19.49
C ALA A 15 2.28 -27.25 18.12
N ASP A 16 1.69 -26.76 17.02
CA ASP A 16 2.21 -26.94 15.65
C ASP A 16 3.63 -26.41 15.51
N ALA A 17 3.88 -25.19 16.01
CA ALA A 17 5.18 -24.56 16.00
C ALA A 17 6.22 -25.36 16.80
N ALA A 18 5.84 -25.90 17.96
CA ALA A 18 6.69 -26.78 18.74
C ALA A 18 6.99 -28.10 18.02
N GLY A 19 5.99 -28.69 17.37
CA GLY A 19 6.13 -29.92 16.58
C GLY A 19 7.08 -29.76 15.39
N LEU A 20 7.02 -28.63 14.70
CA LEU A 20 7.87 -28.32 13.53
C LEU A 20 9.21 -27.65 13.90
N ALA A 21 9.50 -27.45 15.19
CA ALA A 21 10.68 -26.71 15.62
C ALA A 21 11.99 -27.31 15.10
N ARG A 22 12.07 -28.65 15.07
CA ARG A 22 13.25 -29.41 14.62
C ARG A 22 13.20 -29.85 13.16
N THR A 23 12.05 -29.74 12.51
CA THR A 23 11.91 -30.07 11.08
C THR A 23 12.65 -29.05 10.23
N SER A 24 13.49 -29.52 9.32
CA SER A 24 14.20 -28.68 8.36
C SER A 24 13.35 -28.39 7.13
N MET A 25 13.64 -27.29 6.43
CA MET A 25 12.96 -27.01 5.16
C MET A 25 13.23 -28.10 4.13
N ARG A 26 14.44 -28.67 4.14
CA ARG A 26 14.83 -29.76 3.24
C ARG A 26 13.93 -30.98 3.45
N GLU A 27 13.73 -31.40 4.70
CA GLU A 27 12.83 -32.51 5.05
C GLU A 27 11.41 -32.28 4.57
N LEU A 28 10.89 -31.05 4.69
CA LEU A 28 9.54 -30.70 4.23
C LEU A 28 9.39 -30.81 2.70
N PHE A 29 10.44 -30.49 1.94
CA PHE A 29 10.43 -30.66 0.47
C PHE A 29 10.71 -32.11 0.05
N GLU A 30 11.53 -32.85 0.80
CA GLU A 30 11.76 -34.28 0.56
C GLU A 30 10.51 -35.10 0.85
N GLY A 31 9.70 -34.69 1.84
CA GLY A 31 8.44 -35.33 2.20
C GLY A 31 7.24 -34.98 1.32
N ASP A 32 7.33 -33.96 0.47
CA ASP A 32 6.26 -33.51 -0.43
C ASP A 32 6.86 -32.96 -1.74
N ALA A 33 6.90 -33.81 -2.77
CA ALA A 33 7.44 -33.45 -4.09
C ALA A 33 6.64 -32.33 -4.77
N ASP A 34 5.37 -32.15 -4.43
CA ASP A 34 4.47 -31.14 -5.00
C ASP A 34 4.39 -29.87 -4.14
N ARG A 35 5.16 -29.79 -3.04
CA ARG A 35 5.12 -28.69 -2.05
C ARG A 35 5.13 -27.30 -2.68
N PHE A 36 5.98 -27.08 -3.69
CA PHE A 36 6.05 -25.80 -4.38
C PHE A 36 4.72 -25.44 -5.03
N ALA A 37 4.11 -26.36 -5.78
CA ALA A 37 2.84 -26.14 -6.45
C ALA A 37 1.69 -25.96 -5.43
N ARG A 38 1.72 -26.72 -4.33
CA ARG A 38 0.70 -26.67 -3.27
C ARG A 38 0.73 -25.39 -2.44
N TYR A 39 1.92 -24.86 -2.17
CA TYR A 39 2.14 -23.64 -1.39
C TYR A 39 2.63 -22.48 -2.27
N SER A 40 2.03 -22.37 -3.44
CA SER A 40 2.14 -21.19 -4.30
C SER A 40 0.76 -20.78 -4.79
N ILE A 41 0.54 -19.48 -4.95
CA ILE A 41 -0.69 -18.91 -5.48
C ILE A 41 -0.33 -17.91 -6.57
N ASP A 42 -1.01 -18.01 -7.72
CA ASP A 42 -1.01 -16.98 -8.75
C ASP A 42 -2.37 -16.29 -8.76
N ALA A 43 -2.39 -15.00 -8.46
CA ALA A 43 -3.61 -14.20 -8.47
C ALA A 43 -3.29 -12.72 -8.69
N ALA A 44 -4.21 -12.00 -9.36
CA ALA A 44 -4.12 -10.56 -9.57
C ALA A 44 -2.79 -10.09 -10.21
N GLY A 45 -2.19 -10.93 -11.06
CA GLY A 45 -0.90 -10.63 -11.73
C GLY A 45 0.32 -10.74 -10.80
N LEU A 46 0.16 -11.37 -9.64
CA LEU A 46 1.22 -11.62 -8.67
C LEU A 46 1.34 -13.12 -8.40
N PHE A 47 2.57 -13.62 -8.45
CA PHE A 47 2.91 -14.97 -8.02
C PHE A 47 3.50 -14.94 -6.62
N LEU A 48 2.85 -15.63 -5.68
CA LEU A 48 3.29 -15.78 -4.29
C LEU A 48 3.73 -17.22 -4.06
N ASP A 49 5.04 -17.45 -3.94
CA ASP A 49 5.60 -18.69 -3.40
C ASP A 49 5.78 -18.56 -1.88
N TYR A 50 4.99 -19.32 -1.12
CA TYR A 50 5.12 -19.42 0.33
C TYR A 50 5.55 -20.83 0.78
N SER A 51 5.99 -21.69 -0.13
CA SER A 51 6.41 -23.08 0.12
C SER A 51 7.63 -23.20 1.03
N LYS A 52 8.45 -22.15 1.09
CA LYS A 52 9.66 -22.07 1.93
C LYS A 52 9.37 -21.60 3.37
N ASN A 53 8.14 -21.79 3.83
CA ASN A 53 7.73 -21.61 5.23
C ASN A 53 7.49 -22.97 5.90
N LYS A 54 7.64 -23.03 7.23
CA LYS A 54 7.40 -24.25 8.03
C LYS A 54 5.90 -24.51 8.16
N LEU A 55 5.33 -25.06 7.09
CA LEU A 55 3.90 -25.31 6.95
C LEU A 55 3.65 -26.77 6.57
N THR A 56 2.58 -27.33 7.11
CA THR A 56 1.89 -28.52 6.60
C THR A 56 0.44 -28.13 6.34
N ASP A 57 -0.36 -29.05 5.80
CA ASP A 57 -1.77 -28.75 5.52
C ASP A 57 -2.55 -28.48 6.79
N GLU A 58 -2.27 -29.24 7.84
CA GLU A 58 -2.85 -29.07 9.16
C GLU A 58 -2.52 -27.68 9.72
N VAL A 59 -1.27 -27.22 9.55
CA VAL A 59 -0.88 -25.87 10.00
C VAL A 59 -1.63 -24.78 9.21
N VAL A 60 -1.80 -24.95 7.90
CA VAL A 60 -2.57 -24.00 7.08
C VAL A 60 -4.03 -23.98 7.53
N GLU A 61 -4.64 -25.14 7.76
CA GLU A 61 -6.01 -25.25 8.30
C GLU A 61 -6.14 -24.57 9.67
N HIS A 62 -5.19 -24.79 10.58
CA HIS A 62 -5.19 -24.14 11.90
C HIS A 62 -4.99 -22.62 11.82
N LEU A 63 -4.14 -22.13 10.90
CA LEU A 63 -3.99 -20.69 10.63
C LEU A 63 -5.30 -20.07 10.13
N LEU A 64 -5.99 -20.75 9.21
CA LEU A 64 -7.30 -20.31 8.72
C LEU A 64 -8.36 -20.34 9.81
N ALA A 65 -8.38 -21.37 10.66
CA ALA A 65 -9.27 -21.46 11.80
C ALA A 65 -9.05 -20.31 12.80
N LEU A 66 -7.79 -19.91 13.03
CA LEU A 66 -7.48 -18.73 13.84
C LEU A 66 -8.00 -17.45 13.20
N ALA A 67 -7.84 -17.28 11.88
CA ALA A 67 -8.36 -16.12 11.15
C ALA A 67 -9.89 -16.00 11.23
N VAL A 68 -10.60 -17.13 11.16
CA VAL A 68 -12.06 -17.20 11.40
C VAL A 68 -12.38 -16.80 12.84
N THR A 69 -11.64 -17.33 13.82
CA THR A 69 -11.83 -17.01 15.24
C THR A 69 -11.59 -15.53 15.55
N ALA A 70 -10.67 -14.90 14.83
CA ALA A 70 -10.38 -13.46 14.93
C ALA A 70 -11.40 -12.56 14.20
N ASP A 71 -12.38 -13.16 13.50
CA ASP A 71 -13.34 -12.50 12.61
C ASP A 71 -12.65 -11.62 11.55
N ALA A 72 -11.60 -12.15 10.90
CA ALA A 72 -10.86 -11.41 9.87
C ALA A 72 -11.77 -11.00 8.70
N GLU A 73 -12.70 -11.87 8.29
CA GLU A 73 -13.67 -11.58 7.22
C GLU A 73 -14.69 -10.52 7.63
N GLY A 74 -15.21 -10.55 8.85
CA GLY A 74 -16.11 -9.50 9.36
C GLY A 74 -15.41 -8.15 9.43
N ARG A 75 -14.18 -8.11 9.94
CA ARG A 75 -13.34 -6.89 9.99
C ARG A 75 -13.03 -6.35 8.59
N ARG A 76 -12.74 -7.23 7.63
CA ARG A 76 -12.54 -6.87 6.22
C ARG A 76 -13.83 -6.25 5.66
N LYS A 77 -14.99 -6.87 5.86
CA LYS A 77 -16.28 -6.33 5.41
C LYS A 77 -16.57 -4.96 6.02
N ALA A 78 -16.36 -4.78 7.33
CA ALA A 78 -16.54 -3.51 8.02
C ALA A 78 -15.64 -2.40 7.43
N MET A 79 -14.37 -2.72 7.12
CA MET A 79 -13.47 -1.77 6.44
C MET A 79 -14.03 -1.34 5.08
N PHE A 80 -14.41 -2.30 4.24
CA PHE A 80 -14.92 -2.02 2.89
C PHE A 80 -16.30 -1.31 2.91
N ALA A 81 -17.10 -1.52 3.95
CA ALA A 81 -18.38 -0.84 4.16
C ALA A 81 -18.23 0.61 4.68
N GLY A 82 -17.01 1.05 5.01
CA GLY A 82 -16.76 2.40 5.51
C GLY A 82 -17.14 2.59 6.97
N GLU A 83 -17.23 1.52 7.75
CA GLU A 83 -17.46 1.60 9.19
C GLU A 83 -16.27 2.26 9.91
N ALA A 84 -16.54 2.86 11.08
CA ALA A 84 -15.53 3.56 11.88
C ALA A 84 -14.61 2.59 12.65
N ILE A 85 -13.86 1.76 11.92
CA ILE A 85 -13.00 0.71 12.50
C ILE A 85 -11.73 1.25 13.16
N ASN A 86 -11.32 2.49 12.88
CA ASN A 86 -10.31 3.19 13.67
C ASN A 86 -11.02 3.74 14.92
N THR A 87 -11.08 2.91 15.95
CA THR A 87 -11.92 3.15 17.14
C THR A 87 -11.35 4.21 18.08
N THR A 88 -10.03 4.44 18.10
CA THR A 88 -9.42 5.46 18.97
C THR A 88 -9.68 6.87 18.45
N GLU A 89 -9.82 7.04 17.14
CA GLU A 89 -10.16 8.33 16.52
C GLU A 89 -11.60 8.42 16.01
N ASN A 90 -12.37 7.33 16.13
CA ASN A 90 -13.72 7.18 15.59
C ASN A 90 -13.81 7.52 14.09
N ARG A 91 -12.98 6.86 13.27
CA ARG A 91 -12.85 7.13 11.82
C ARG A 91 -13.00 5.87 10.96
N ALA A 92 -13.54 6.07 9.77
CA ALA A 92 -13.50 5.07 8.71
C ALA A 92 -12.08 4.92 8.14
N VAL A 93 -11.78 3.75 7.56
CA VAL A 93 -10.49 3.45 6.91
C VAL A 93 -10.75 2.98 5.47
N LEU A 94 -10.76 3.91 4.52
CA LEU A 94 -11.21 3.67 3.13
C LEU A 94 -10.17 3.99 2.04
N HIS A 95 -8.91 3.63 2.26
CA HIS A 95 -7.89 3.74 1.19
C HIS A 95 -8.24 2.91 -0.06
N VAL A 96 -9.09 1.87 0.09
CA VAL A 96 -9.61 1.08 -1.04
C VAL A 96 -10.50 1.90 -1.99
N ALA A 97 -11.23 2.91 -1.48
CA ALA A 97 -12.08 3.77 -2.29
C ALA A 97 -11.26 4.65 -3.26
N LEU A 98 -10.01 4.98 -2.89
CA LEU A 98 -9.11 5.84 -3.68
C LEU A 98 -8.60 5.17 -4.97
N ARG A 99 -8.68 3.83 -5.05
CA ARG A 99 -8.19 3.00 -6.16
C ARG A 99 -9.29 2.14 -6.79
N ALA A 100 -10.54 2.46 -6.47
CA ALA A 100 -11.70 1.70 -6.90
C ALA A 100 -11.95 1.83 -8.41
N GLY A 101 -12.57 0.82 -8.99
CA GLY A 101 -13.01 0.85 -10.38
C GLY A 101 -14.14 1.86 -10.60
N ALA A 102 -14.42 2.17 -11.87
CA ALA A 102 -15.42 3.18 -12.23
C ALA A 102 -16.85 2.84 -11.75
N THR A 103 -17.15 1.55 -11.60
CA THR A 103 -18.47 1.02 -11.18
C THR A 103 -18.57 0.78 -9.68
N ASP A 104 -17.47 0.87 -8.95
CA ASP A 104 -17.46 0.62 -7.51
C ASP A 104 -17.99 1.86 -6.76
N ALA A 105 -18.69 1.59 -5.66
CA ALA A 105 -19.27 2.62 -4.80
C ALA A 105 -18.91 2.35 -3.34
N TYR A 106 -18.49 3.41 -2.65
CA TYR A 106 -18.12 3.42 -1.24
C TYR A 106 -18.82 4.57 -0.54
N SER A 107 -19.23 4.34 0.70
CA SER A 107 -19.88 5.35 1.52
C SER A 107 -19.27 5.45 2.91
N ILE A 108 -19.31 6.64 3.49
CA ILE A 108 -19.02 6.87 4.91
C ILE A 108 -20.27 7.49 5.53
N ALA A 109 -20.80 6.89 6.59
CA ALA A 109 -21.99 7.39 7.30
C ALA A 109 -23.18 7.72 6.36
N GLY A 110 -23.35 6.94 5.28
CA GLY A 110 -24.43 7.10 4.31
C GLY A 110 -24.15 8.08 3.17
N GLU A 111 -23.01 8.78 3.17
CA GLU A 111 -22.60 9.67 2.08
C GLU A 111 -21.69 8.93 1.09
N ASP A 112 -22.02 8.98 -0.21
CA ASP A 112 -21.17 8.41 -1.27
C ASP A 112 -19.90 9.24 -1.46
N VAL A 113 -18.76 8.67 -1.06
CA VAL A 113 -17.45 9.34 -1.18
C VAL A 113 -16.81 9.16 -2.56
N SER A 114 -17.34 8.25 -3.37
CA SER A 114 -16.77 7.87 -4.67
C SER A 114 -16.83 9.02 -5.67
N VAL A 115 -17.85 9.88 -5.57
CA VAL A 115 -17.98 11.08 -6.41
C VAL A 115 -16.84 12.07 -6.14
N ALA A 116 -16.55 12.34 -4.87
CA ALA A 116 -15.47 13.24 -4.47
C ALA A 116 -14.10 12.70 -4.89
N VAL A 117 -13.87 11.39 -4.70
CA VAL A 117 -12.64 10.72 -5.16
C VAL A 117 -12.45 10.87 -6.66
N ARG A 118 -13.47 10.57 -7.47
CA ARG A 118 -13.40 10.70 -8.94
C ARG A 118 -13.17 12.15 -9.37
N ALA A 119 -13.80 13.11 -8.69
CA ALA A 119 -13.61 14.53 -8.98
C ALA A 119 -12.15 14.95 -8.76
N GLU A 120 -11.53 14.55 -7.64
CA GLU A 120 -10.13 14.91 -7.37
C GLU A 120 -9.16 14.19 -8.32
N LEU A 121 -9.38 12.91 -8.64
CA LEU A 121 -8.59 12.20 -9.65
C LEU A 121 -8.66 12.86 -11.03
N ASN A 122 -9.84 13.34 -11.44
CA ASN A 122 -10.01 14.07 -12.70
C ASN A 122 -9.30 15.43 -12.68
N LYS A 123 -9.33 16.13 -11.55
CA LYS A 123 -8.60 17.38 -11.35
C LYS A 123 -7.08 17.16 -11.41
N MET A 124 -6.56 16.13 -10.74
CA MET A 124 -5.15 15.72 -10.82
C MET A 124 -4.75 15.39 -12.27
N LYS A 125 -5.57 14.60 -12.98
CA LYS A 125 -5.34 14.28 -14.41
C LYS A 125 -5.25 15.53 -15.27
N GLY A 126 -6.17 16.48 -15.09
CA GLY A 126 -6.17 17.75 -15.80
C GLY A 126 -4.94 18.60 -15.50
N PHE A 127 -4.53 18.65 -14.22
CA PHE A 127 -3.33 19.35 -13.79
C PHE A 127 -2.06 18.74 -14.39
N CYS A 128 -1.86 17.43 -14.25
CA CYS A 128 -0.71 16.72 -14.83
C CYS A 128 -0.64 16.91 -16.35
N LYS A 129 -1.78 16.83 -17.06
CA LYS A 129 -1.83 17.10 -18.50
C LYS A 129 -1.29 18.49 -18.86
N ARG A 130 -1.69 19.53 -18.13
CA ARG A 130 -1.22 20.91 -18.38
C ARG A 130 0.27 21.07 -18.11
N ILE A 131 0.80 20.42 -17.07
CA ILE A 131 2.24 20.39 -16.77
C ILE A 131 3.00 19.67 -17.88
N HIS A 132 2.58 18.45 -18.23
CA HIS A 132 3.25 17.62 -19.24
C HIS A 132 3.30 18.29 -20.62
N GLN A 133 2.22 18.98 -21.00
CA GLN A 133 2.14 19.75 -22.25
C GLN A 133 2.87 21.11 -22.19
N GLY A 134 3.43 21.48 -21.03
CA GLY A 134 4.07 22.77 -20.84
C GLY A 134 3.10 23.96 -20.94
N ALA A 135 1.79 23.72 -20.81
CA ALA A 135 0.76 24.77 -20.83
C ALA A 135 0.62 25.46 -19.48
N PHE A 136 1.01 24.80 -18.38
CA PHE A 136 1.16 25.43 -17.09
C PHE A 136 2.55 26.08 -17.01
N LYS A 137 2.58 27.40 -16.90
CA LYS A 137 3.81 28.21 -16.92
C LYS A 137 4.15 28.75 -15.54
N GLY A 138 5.44 28.93 -15.28
CA GLY A 138 5.93 29.70 -14.13
C GLY A 138 5.69 31.20 -14.32
N TYR A 139 6.11 31.99 -13.33
CA TYR A 139 5.86 33.44 -13.30
C TYR A 139 6.44 34.19 -14.51
N SER A 140 7.52 33.68 -15.11
CA SER A 140 8.17 34.28 -16.28
C SER A 140 7.58 33.82 -17.62
N GLY A 141 6.57 32.94 -17.60
CA GLY A 141 6.02 32.32 -18.81
C GLY A 141 6.78 31.09 -19.31
N LYS A 142 7.89 30.69 -18.66
CA LYS A 142 8.60 29.43 -18.95
C LYS A 142 7.79 28.22 -18.52
N ALA A 143 7.93 27.09 -19.22
CA ALA A 143 7.28 25.85 -18.82
C ALA A 143 7.96 25.28 -17.57
N LEU A 144 7.16 24.77 -16.64
CA LEU A 144 7.67 24.08 -15.46
C LEU A 144 8.21 22.72 -15.86
N ASP A 145 9.35 22.31 -15.30
CA ASP A 145 9.96 20.99 -15.52
C ASP A 145 10.45 20.31 -14.24
N THR A 146 10.41 21.02 -13.13
CA THR A 146 10.90 20.56 -11.84
C THR A 146 9.77 20.63 -10.83
N VAL A 147 9.55 19.55 -10.08
CA VAL A 147 8.56 19.50 -8.99
C VAL A 147 9.26 19.14 -7.69
N VAL A 148 9.03 19.90 -6.63
CA VAL A 148 9.59 19.63 -5.30
C VAL A 148 8.45 19.28 -4.36
N ASN A 149 8.32 18.01 -3.99
CA ASN A 149 7.33 17.57 -3.01
C ASN A 149 7.85 17.89 -1.60
N ILE A 150 7.12 18.72 -0.86
CA ILE A 150 7.42 19.02 0.55
C ILE A 150 6.41 18.30 1.44
N GLY A 151 6.87 17.32 2.21
CA GLY A 151 6.02 16.52 3.08
C GLY A 151 6.83 15.59 3.96
N ILE A 152 6.25 15.06 5.04
CA ILE A 152 6.93 14.13 5.96
C ILE A 152 6.11 12.86 6.16
N GLY A 153 6.79 11.74 6.43
CA GLY A 153 6.17 10.46 6.73
C GLY A 153 5.31 9.96 5.56
N GLY A 154 4.00 9.79 5.80
CA GLY A 154 3.06 9.31 4.78
C GLY A 154 2.94 10.21 3.55
N SER A 155 3.21 11.51 3.69
CA SER A 155 3.17 12.48 2.59
C SER A 155 4.46 12.55 1.77
N ASP A 156 5.46 11.72 2.09
CA ASP A 156 6.77 11.71 1.43
C ASP A 156 7.16 10.32 0.92
N LEU A 157 7.17 9.33 1.82
CA LEU A 157 7.70 8.00 1.54
C LEU A 157 6.96 7.29 0.39
N GLY A 158 5.63 7.43 0.32
CA GLY A 158 4.82 6.84 -0.74
C GLY A 158 5.16 7.41 -2.13
N PRO A 159 5.05 8.73 -2.33
CA PRO A 159 5.49 9.39 -3.55
C PRO A 159 6.95 9.13 -3.93
N GLN A 160 7.89 9.22 -2.98
CA GLN A 160 9.31 8.99 -3.23
C GLN A 160 9.60 7.57 -3.69
N MET A 161 9.07 6.56 -3.00
CA MET A 161 9.24 5.15 -3.37
C MET A 161 8.63 4.85 -4.74
N THR A 162 7.41 5.34 -4.99
CA THR A 162 6.69 5.07 -6.24
C THR A 162 7.38 5.70 -7.45
N THR A 163 7.86 6.93 -7.32
CA THR A 163 8.60 7.61 -8.40
C THR A 163 9.92 6.93 -8.71
N ALA A 164 10.66 6.47 -7.69
CA ALA A 164 11.89 5.69 -7.88
C ALA A 164 11.63 4.34 -8.56
N ALA A 165 10.64 3.58 -8.09
CA ALA A 165 10.30 2.26 -8.66
C ALA A 165 9.79 2.34 -10.11
N LEU A 166 9.12 3.42 -10.47
CA LEU A 166 8.55 3.65 -11.80
C LEU A 166 9.43 4.55 -12.70
N GLN A 167 10.70 4.73 -12.35
CA GLN A 167 11.66 5.51 -13.16
C GLN A 167 11.71 5.09 -14.65
N PRO A 168 11.53 3.81 -15.06
CA PRO A 168 11.47 3.46 -16.48
C PRO A 168 10.30 4.09 -17.25
N PHE A 169 9.27 4.59 -16.57
CA PHE A 169 8.11 5.26 -17.15
C PHE A 169 8.21 6.80 -17.08
N TRP A 170 9.39 7.32 -16.74
CA TRP A 170 9.64 8.74 -16.55
C TRP A 170 9.43 9.55 -17.84
N ILE A 171 9.01 10.80 -17.70
CA ILE A 171 8.91 11.73 -18.82
C ILE A 171 10.23 12.49 -18.95
N ASP A 172 10.90 12.34 -20.09
CA ASP A 172 12.19 12.98 -20.35
C ASP A 172 12.17 14.49 -20.12
N GLY A 173 13.28 15.00 -19.56
CA GLY A 173 13.45 16.41 -19.24
C GLY A 173 12.65 16.90 -18.03
N ARG A 174 11.99 16.00 -17.28
CA ARG A 174 11.36 16.32 -15.99
C ARG A 174 12.23 15.92 -14.82
N ARG A 175 12.09 16.63 -13.70
CA ARG A 175 12.82 16.38 -12.45
C ARG A 175 11.86 16.42 -11.27
N THR A 176 12.08 15.56 -10.28
CA THR A 176 11.39 15.66 -8.99
C THR A 176 12.37 15.61 -7.84
N PHE A 177 12.10 16.40 -6.81
CA PHE A 177 12.79 16.35 -5.53
C PHE A 177 11.78 16.09 -4.41
N PHE A 178 12.24 15.51 -3.32
CA PHE A 178 11.45 15.18 -2.14
C PHE A 178 12.15 15.80 -0.93
N VAL A 179 11.50 16.74 -0.27
CA VAL A 179 12.04 17.45 0.90
C VAL A 179 11.15 17.16 2.10
N SER A 180 11.71 16.46 3.08
CA SER A 180 10.94 15.94 4.21
C SER A 180 11.51 16.20 5.59
N ASN A 181 12.79 16.56 5.65
CA ASN A 181 13.46 16.82 6.91
C ASN A 181 13.27 18.30 7.31
N VAL A 182 13.13 18.57 8.60
CA VAL A 182 13.10 19.92 9.16
C VAL A 182 14.50 20.56 9.18
N ASP A 183 15.55 19.74 9.07
CA ASP A 183 16.91 20.22 8.84
C ASP A 183 16.96 21.03 7.53
N GLY A 184 17.33 22.31 7.65
CA GLY A 184 17.37 23.27 6.56
C GLY A 184 18.29 22.86 5.42
N GLN A 185 19.28 21.98 5.67
CA GLN A 185 20.16 21.48 4.62
C GLN A 185 19.39 20.72 3.54
N HIS A 186 18.37 19.95 3.91
CA HIS A 186 17.61 19.16 2.94
C HIS A 186 16.87 20.04 1.92
N LEU A 187 16.31 21.15 2.40
CA LEU A 187 15.69 22.14 1.51
C LEU A 187 16.75 22.89 0.70
N ALA A 188 17.87 23.28 1.32
CA ALA A 188 18.96 23.98 0.63
C ALA A 188 19.49 23.17 -0.56
N ASP A 189 19.75 21.88 -0.38
CA ASP A 189 20.23 20.98 -1.44
C ASP A 189 19.26 20.88 -2.62
N ALA A 190 17.95 20.83 -2.33
CA ALA A 190 16.93 20.82 -3.39
C ALA A 190 16.86 22.16 -4.13
N LEU A 191 16.95 23.28 -3.42
CA LEU A 191 16.91 24.62 -4.00
C LEU A 191 18.12 24.92 -4.89
N ASP A 192 19.31 24.44 -4.53
CA ASP A 192 20.54 24.59 -5.33
C ASP A 192 20.42 23.95 -6.73
N ALA A 193 19.56 22.94 -6.87
CA ALA A 193 19.28 22.27 -8.15
C ALA A 193 18.09 22.88 -8.93
N CYS A 194 17.37 23.83 -8.35
CA CYS A 194 16.12 24.40 -8.88
C CYS A 194 16.32 25.71 -9.66
N ASP A 195 15.49 25.92 -10.69
CA ASP A 195 15.33 27.21 -11.36
C ASP A 195 13.98 27.81 -10.91
N PRO A 196 13.95 28.96 -10.22
CA PRO A 196 12.69 29.54 -9.71
C PRO A 196 11.67 29.86 -10.82
N GLU A 197 12.10 29.99 -12.08
CA GLU A 197 11.19 30.18 -13.21
C GLU A 197 10.52 28.89 -13.69
N ARG A 198 11.04 27.71 -13.30
CA ARG A 198 10.69 26.39 -13.84
C ARG A 198 10.33 25.35 -12.77
N THR A 199 10.42 25.71 -11.50
CA THR A 199 10.10 24.82 -10.36
C THR A 199 8.69 25.05 -9.83
N LEU A 200 7.98 23.94 -9.61
CA LEU A 200 6.73 23.83 -8.84
C LEU A 200 7.04 23.25 -7.46
N PHE A 201 6.37 23.75 -6.43
CA PHE A 201 6.31 23.13 -5.10
C PHE A 201 4.89 22.65 -4.85
#